data_AF-A0A3D5AT76-F1
#
_entry.id   AF-A0A3D5AT76-F1
#
_cell.length_a   1.000
_cell.length_b   1.000
_cell.length_c   1.000
_cell.angle_alpha   90.00
_cell.angle_beta   90.00
_cell.angle_gamma   90.00
#
_symmetry.space_group_name_H-M   'P 1'
#
loop_
_entity.id
_entity.type
_entity.pdbx_description
1 polymer ?
#
loop_
_entity_poly.entity_id
_entity_poly.type
_entity_poly.pdbx_seq_one_letter_code
_entity_poly.pdbx_strand_id
1 'polypeptide(L)'
;MEMRPLLAVVLAAAAIGVVPASSHATQLAAQSAGQPAASAVGTPLAGYRIQSTSRTGDSGATISQPGYNAGSWVPAGPRSTVLAALLANGQYSDPFFSNNMASIPTSEFTVPWWYRSEFNLTAEPGTRTYLDFSGVISKADVFVNGTQVANATQVAGAYTHH
;
A
#
# COMPACT_ATOMS: atom_id res chain seq x y z
N MET A 1 -58.52 16.76 17.85
CA MET A 1 -57.82 16.06 18.95
C MET A 1 -58.62 14.82 19.24
N GLU A 2 -58.37 13.74 18.51
CA GLU A 2 -59.12 12.49 18.61
C GLU A 2 -58.13 11.34 18.79
N MET A 3 -58.24 10.66 19.94
CA MET A 3 -57.39 9.57 20.40
C MET A 3 -58.14 8.23 20.26
N ARG A 4 -57.47 7.28 19.59
CA ARG A 4 -57.48 5.81 19.74
C ARG A 4 -58.73 4.99 19.34
N PRO A 5 -58.51 3.91 18.55
CA PRO A 5 -59.09 2.58 18.78
C PRO A 5 -58.02 1.64 19.40
N LEU A 6 -58.31 0.92 20.49
CA LEU A 6 -59.04 -0.35 20.65
C LEU A 6 -58.20 -1.61 20.34
N LEU A 7 -57.93 -2.34 21.43
CA LEU A 7 -57.27 -3.64 21.57
C LEU A 7 -58.29 -4.76 21.23
N ALA A 8 -57.86 -5.84 20.57
CA ALA A 8 -58.18 -7.25 20.96
C ALA A 8 -57.63 -8.24 19.91
N VAL A 9 -56.64 -9.05 20.29
CA VAL A 9 -56.75 -10.50 20.60
C VAL A 9 -56.94 -11.38 19.35
N VAL A 10 -55.89 -12.11 18.98
CA VAL A 10 -55.98 -13.30 18.12
C VAL A 10 -55.60 -14.51 18.96
N LEU A 11 -56.52 -15.48 19.02
CA LEU A 11 -56.38 -16.77 19.67
C LEU A 11 -55.28 -17.62 19.01
N ALA A 12 -54.48 -18.25 19.86
CA ALA A 12 -53.57 -19.32 19.48
C ALA A 12 -54.34 -20.63 19.24
N ALA A 13 -54.06 -21.30 18.12
CA ALA A 13 -54.35 -22.71 17.91
C ALA A 13 -53.01 -23.44 17.75
N ALA A 14 -52.69 -24.30 18.72
CA ALA A 14 -51.50 -25.14 18.69
C ALA A 14 -51.80 -26.41 17.87
N ALA A 15 -51.09 -26.58 16.75
CA ALA A 15 -51.02 -27.84 16.03
C ALA A 15 -49.68 -28.52 16.35
N ILE A 16 -49.74 -29.73 16.91
CA ILE A 16 -48.59 -30.60 17.16
C ILE A 16 -48.17 -31.19 15.81
N GLY A 17 -47.18 -30.57 15.17
CA GLY A 17 -46.52 -31.08 13.97
C GLY A 17 -45.26 -31.85 14.35
N VAL A 18 -45.20 -33.11 13.94
CA VAL A 18 -43.99 -33.94 13.95
C VAL A 18 -42.88 -33.23 13.16
N VAL A 19 -41.74 -32.96 13.80
CA VAL A 19 -40.56 -32.39 13.14
C VAL A 19 -39.81 -33.54 12.46
N PRO A 20 -39.75 -33.65 11.13
CA PRO A 20 -38.77 -34.52 10.51
C PRO A 20 -37.38 -33.91 10.75
N ALA A 21 -36.45 -34.72 11.25
CA ALA A 21 -35.05 -34.35 11.37
C ALA A 21 -34.54 -33.88 10.01
N SER A 22 -34.37 -32.56 9.88
CA SER A 22 -33.80 -31.95 8.69
C SER A 22 -32.31 -32.25 8.71
N SER A 23 -31.86 -33.11 7.79
CA SER A 23 -30.45 -33.27 7.49
C SER A 23 -29.91 -31.90 7.06
N HIS A 24 -29.19 -31.22 7.95
CA HIS A 24 -28.39 -30.05 7.59
C HIS A 24 -27.24 -30.55 6.70
N ALA A 25 -27.51 -30.74 5.41
CA ALA A 25 -26.45 -30.77 4.43
C ALA A 25 -25.78 -29.40 4.46
N THR A 26 -24.55 -29.35 4.96
CA THR A 26 -23.68 -28.19 4.85
C THR A 26 -23.53 -27.86 3.37
N GLN A 27 -24.31 -26.91 2.88
CA GLN A 27 -24.10 -26.35 1.56
C GLN A 27 -22.78 -25.58 1.64
N LEU A 28 -21.69 -26.23 1.21
CA LEU A 28 -20.47 -25.50 0.86
C LEU A 28 -20.90 -24.46 -0.17
N ALA A 29 -20.98 -23.21 0.26
CA ALA A 29 -20.94 -22.10 -0.67
C ALA A 29 -19.67 -22.33 -1.49
N ALA A 30 -19.86 -22.61 -2.79
CA ALA A 30 -18.78 -22.59 -3.75
C ALA A 30 -18.16 -21.19 -3.61
N GLN A 31 -17.01 -21.13 -2.95
CA GLN A 31 -16.17 -19.95 -2.99
C GLN A 31 -15.96 -19.70 -4.47
N SER A 32 -16.40 -18.54 -4.96
CA SER A 32 -16.02 -18.06 -6.27
C SER A 32 -14.50 -18.14 -6.28
N ALA A 33 -13.96 -19.17 -6.94
CA ALA A 33 -12.55 -19.25 -7.20
C ALA A 33 -12.27 -17.99 -7.99
N GLY A 34 -11.61 -17.03 -7.33
CA GLY A 34 -11.18 -15.79 -7.96
C GLY A 34 -10.58 -16.19 -9.29
N GLN A 35 -11.22 -15.70 -10.35
CA GLN A 35 -10.78 -15.88 -11.72
C GLN A 35 -9.26 -15.66 -11.71
N PRO A 36 -8.43 -16.56 -12.27
CA PRO A 36 -6.99 -16.36 -12.26
C PRO A 36 -6.76 -14.96 -12.81
N ALA A 37 -6.24 -14.07 -11.96
CA ALA A 37 -5.87 -12.74 -12.39
C ALA A 37 -4.94 -12.99 -13.57
N ALA A 38 -5.40 -12.63 -14.78
CA ALA A 38 -4.63 -12.76 -16.00
C ALA A 38 -3.24 -12.22 -15.65
N SER A 39 -2.19 -13.02 -15.88
CA SER A 39 -0.83 -12.68 -15.48
C SER A 39 -0.54 -11.27 -15.95
N ALA A 40 -0.62 -10.31 -15.02
CA ALA A 40 -0.30 -8.94 -15.34
C ALA A 40 1.17 -8.99 -15.74
N VAL A 41 1.47 -8.63 -16.99
CA VAL A 41 2.84 -8.35 -17.41
C VAL A 41 3.24 -7.07 -16.68
N GLY A 42 3.65 -7.22 -15.42
CA GLY A 42 4.09 -6.12 -14.58
C GLY A 42 5.51 -5.73 -14.97
N THR A 43 5.80 -4.44 -14.93
CA THR A 43 7.18 -3.94 -14.97
C THR A 43 7.60 -3.72 -13.51
N PRO A 44 8.26 -4.69 -12.84
CA PRO A 44 8.64 -4.53 -11.45
C PRO A 44 9.68 -3.42 -11.33
N LEU A 45 9.46 -2.51 -10.38
CA LEU A 45 10.48 -1.52 -10.01
C LEU A 45 11.60 -2.25 -9.27
N ALA A 46 12.67 -2.59 -9.98
CA ALA A 46 13.75 -3.43 -9.47
C ALA A 46 14.66 -2.74 -8.44
N GLY A 47 14.56 -1.42 -8.32
CA GLY A 47 15.34 -0.64 -7.37
C GLY A 47 15.02 0.84 -7.42
N TYR A 48 15.60 1.56 -6.47
CA TYR A 48 15.39 2.98 -6.25
C TYR A 48 16.70 3.71 -6.06
N ARG A 49 16.65 5.02 -6.27
CA ARG A 49 17.59 5.99 -5.74
C ARG A 49 16.88 6.77 -4.63
N ILE A 50 17.52 6.87 -3.46
CA ILE A 50 16.92 7.52 -2.29
C ILE A 50 17.75 8.72 -1.81
N GLN A 51 17.05 9.74 -1.31
CA GLN A 51 17.65 10.94 -0.76
C GLN A 51 16.72 11.60 0.26
N SER A 52 17.31 12.18 1.30
CA SER A 52 16.55 12.97 2.28
C SER A 52 16.02 14.24 1.64
N THR A 53 14.78 14.62 1.95
CA THR A 53 14.23 15.94 1.58
C THR A 53 15.02 17.10 2.19
N SER A 54 15.81 16.88 3.23
CA SER A 54 16.71 17.90 3.79
C SER A 54 17.89 18.26 2.87
N ARG A 55 18.24 17.38 1.92
CA ARG A 55 19.39 17.55 1.02
C ARG A 55 19.03 18.07 -0.36
N THR A 56 17.73 18.17 -0.67
CA THR A 56 17.25 18.77 -1.92
C THR A 56 15.94 19.53 -1.70
N GLY A 57 15.89 20.76 -2.21
CA GLY A 57 14.68 21.58 -2.23
C GLY A 57 13.78 21.33 -3.45
N ASP A 58 14.15 20.38 -4.33
CA ASP A 58 13.38 20.09 -5.52
C ASP A 58 11.99 19.54 -5.17
N SER A 59 10.99 19.98 -5.93
CA SER A 59 9.62 19.49 -5.76
C SER A 59 9.48 18.04 -6.24
N GLY A 60 8.45 17.33 -5.76
CA GLY A 60 8.10 16.01 -6.30
C GLY A 60 7.77 16.05 -7.80
N ALA A 61 7.24 17.17 -8.29
CA ALA A 61 7.02 17.40 -9.72
C ALA A 61 8.33 17.49 -10.51
N THR A 62 9.40 18.03 -9.92
CA THR A 62 10.73 18.08 -10.55
C THR A 62 11.41 16.71 -10.51
N ILE A 63 11.39 16.04 -9.35
CA ILE A 63 12.11 14.77 -9.11
C ILE A 63 11.54 13.63 -9.94
N SER A 64 10.22 13.62 -10.18
CA SER A 64 9.54 12.58 -10.95
C SER A 64 9.63 12.76 -12.47
N GLN A 65 10.31 13.80 -12.97
CA GLN A 65 10.56 13.93 -14.41
C GLN A 65 11.54 12.85 -14.90
N PRO A 66 11.31 12.27 -16.10
CA PRO A 66 12.31 11.46 -16.79
C PRO A 66 13.64 12.23 -16.93
N GLY A 67 14.77 11.55 -16.73
CA GLY A 67 16.09 12.16 -16.82
C GLY A 67 16.51 13.06 -15.65
N TYR A 68 15.73 13.19 -14.57
CA TYR A 68 16.19 13.88 -13.35
C TYR A 68 17.47 13.22 -12.81
N ASN A 69 18.50 14.03 -12.55
CA ASN A 69 19.82 13.53 -12.16
C ASN A 69 19.87 13.12 -10.68
N ALA A 70 19.49 11.87 -10.41
CA ALA A 70 19.63 11.22 -9.10
C ALA A 70 20.89 10.33 -9.00
N GLY A 71 21.91 10.56 -9.84
CA GLY A 71 23.10 9.70 -9.91
C GLY A 71 23.91 9.66 -8.60
N SER A 72 23.90 10.76 -7.85
CA SER A 72 24.56 10.89 -6.54
C SER A 72 23.74 10.35 -5.36
N TRP A 73 22.50 9.94 -5.60
CA TRP A 73 21.60 9.43 -4.57
C TRP A 73 21.93 7.98 -4.21
N VAL A 74 21.58 7.59 -3.00
CA VAL A 74 21.90 6.27 -2.44
C VAL A 74 21.08 5.20 -3.19
N PRO A 75 21.69 4.15 -3.75
CA PRO A 75 20.93 3.06 -4.35
C PRO A 75 20.24 2.23 -3.25
N ALA A 76 18.99 1.87 -3.49
CA ALA A 76 18.18 1.05 -2.60
C ALA A 76 17.50 -0.08 -3.37
N GLY A 77 17.41 -1.26 -2.75
CA GLY A 77 16.66 -2.39 -3.30
C GLY A 77 15.14 -2.16 -3.25
N PRO A 78 14.35 -3.01 -3.92
CA PRO A 78 12.92 -2.81 -4.13
C PRO A 78 12.06 -2.90 -2.85
N ARG A 79 12.62 -3.46 -1.77
CA ARG A 79 11.96 -3.66 -0.47
C ARG A 79 12.79 -3.11 0.70
N SER A 80 13.52 -2.03 0.45
CA SER A 80 14.49 -1.48 1.41
C SER A 80 13.89 -0.35 2.25
N THR A 81 14.07 -0.40 3.57
CA THR A 81 13.93 0.78 4.43
C THR A 81 15.08 1.75 4.17
N VAL A 82 14.92 3.03 4.52
CA VAL A 82 15.98 4.04 4.36
C VAL A 82 17.25 3.57 5.05
N LEU A 83 17.17 3.19 6.33
CA LEU A 83 18.32 2.73 7.09
C LEU A 83 19.00 1.50 6.46
N ALA A 84 18.22 0.53 5.97
CA ALA A 84 18.77 -0.65 5.31
C ALA A 84 19.56 -0.28 4.05
N ALA A 85 19.09 0.69 3.27
CA ALA A 85 19.81 1.17 2.10
C ALA A 85 21.10 1.90 2.48
N LEU A 86 21.09 2.76 3.51
CA LEU A 86 22.30 3.46 3.98
C LEU A 86 23.36 2.48 4.50
N LEU A 87 22.94 1.44 5.24
CA LEU A 87 23.79 0.35 5.69
C LEU A 87 24.40 -0.46 4.54
N ALA A 88 23.58 -0.85 3.56
CA ALA A 88 24.04 -1.59 2.39
C ALA A 88 25.07 -0.80 1.54
N ASN A 89 25.08 0.52 1.68
CA ASN A 89 26.04 1.42 1.03
C ASN A 89 27.18 1.87 1.95
N GLY A 90 27.36 1.23 3.11
CA GLY A 90 28.47 1.47 4.02
C GLY A 90 28.48 2.85 4.69
N GLN A 91 27.35 3.56 4.72
CA GLN A 91 27.27 4.87 5.38
C GLN A 91 27.28 4.76 6.90
N TYR A 92 26.87 3.60 7.44
CA TYR A 92 26.89 3.29 8.85
C TYR A 92 27.54 1.92 9.08
N SER A 93 28.21 1.77 10.22
CA SER A 93 28.79 0.50 10.67
C SER A 93 27.72 -0.54 10.96
N ASP A 94 28.11 -1.82 11.03
CA ASP A 94 27.20 -2.93 11.38
C ASP A 94 26.44 -2.63 12.68
N PRO A 95 25.11 -2.47 12.63
CA PRO A 95 24.32 -2.06 13.78
C PRO A 95 24.18 -3.17 14.82
N PHE A 96 24.47 -4.43 14.47
CA PHE A 96 24.40 -5.57 15.40
C PHE A 96 25.67 -5.74 16.25
N PHE A 97 26.73 -5.00 15.93
CA PHE A 97 27.95 -5.00 16.71
C PHE A 97 27.93 -3.93 17.80
N SER A 98 28.07 -4.36 19.07
CA SER A 98 28.21 -3.46 20.22
C SER A 98 27.11 -2.38 20.25
N ASN A 99 27.48 -1.11 20.43
CA ASN A 99 26.57 0.04 20.51
C ASN A 99 26.49 0.85 19.19
N ASN A 100 26.84 0.25 18.06
CA ASN A 100 26.83 0.94 16.76
C ASN A 100 25.45 1.48 16.40
N MET A 101 24.38 0.70 16.64
CA MET A 101 23.00 1.15 16.37
C MET A 101 22.66 2.47 17.08
N ALA A 102 23.05 2.62 18.35
CA ALA A 102 22.78 3.83 19.11
C ALA A 102 23.58 5.06 18.63
N SER A 103 24.62 4.84 17.83
CA SER A 103 25.46 5.91 17.27
C SER A 103 24.90 6.49 15.97
N ILE A 104 23.86 5.88 15.39
CA ILE A 104 23.23 6.35 14.15
C ILE A 104 22.37 7.59 14.45
N PRO A 105 22.61 8.73 13.77
CA PRO A 105 21.89 9.98 14.04
C PRO A 105 20.40 9.86 13.68
N THR A 106 19.52 9.91 14.69
CA THR A 106 18.07 9.81 14.48
C THR A 106 17.48 11.01 13.72
N SER A 107 18.16 12.16 13.78
CA SER A 107 17.76 13.39 13.10
C SER A 107 17.67 13.26 11.58
N GLU A 108 18.39 12.31 10.96
CA GLU A 108 18.28 12.09 9.52
C GLU A 108 16.93 11.48 9.09
N PHE A 109 16.20 10.87 10.03
CA PHE A 109 14.95 10.13 9.75
C PHE A 109 13.68 10.87 10.23
N THR A 110 13.81 12.12 10.66
CA THR A 110 12.68 12.95 11.10
C THR A 110 12.03 13.75 9.96
N VAL A 111 12.57 13.64 8.75
CA VAL A 111 12.05 14.25 7.52
C VAL A 111 11.70 13.17 6.50
N PRO A 112 10.81 13.45 5.52
CA PRO A 112 10.54 12.50 4.45
C PRO A 112 11.79 12.19 3.61
N TRP A 113 11.78 11.02 2.99
CA TRP A 113 12.81 10.55 2.07
C TRP A 113 12.19 10.26 0.72
N TRP A 114 12.88 10.68 -0.34
CA TRP A 114 12.52 10.33 -1.70
C TRP A 114 12.91 8.90 -2.01
N TYR A 115 12.02 8.21 -2.73
CA TYR A 115 12.31 6.96 -3.43
C TYR A 115 12.00 7.18 -4.91
N ARG A 116 13.05 7.29 -5.74
CA ARG A 116 12.92 7.54 -7.18
C ARG A 116 13.30 6.29 -7.96
N SER A 117 12.45 5.87 -8.89
CA SER A 117 12.78 4.86 -9.90
C SER A 117 12.41 5.39 -11.28
N GLU A 118 13.16 4.97 -12.29
CA GLU A 118 12.90 5.28 -13.69
C GLU A 118 12.80 3.96 -14.44
N PHE A 119 11.76 3.82 -15.24
CA PHE A 119 11.41 2.58 -15.90
C PHE A 119 10.86 2.89 -17.29
N ASN A 120 11.03 1.95 -18.21
CA ASN A 120 10.51 2.07 -19.56
C ASN A 120 9.25 1.22 -19.68
N LEU A 121 8.20 1.79 -20.24
CA LEU A 121 6.99 1.09 -20.63
C LEU A 121 6.78 1.24 -22.13
N THR A 122 6.47 0.14 -22.81
CA THR A 122 5.95 0.20 -24.17
C THR A 122 4.48 0.58 -24.08
N ALA A 123 4.14 1.76 -24.62
CA ALA A 123 2.76 2.22 -24.65
C ALA A 123 1.99 1.46 -25.74
N GLU A 124 0.96 0.72 -25.34
CA GLU A 124 0.06 0.04 -26.26
C GLU A 124 -1.28 0.79 -26.32
N PRO A 125 -1.77 1.19 -27.51
CA PRO A 125 -3.04 1.89 -27.63
C PRO A 125 -4.20 1.15 -26.94
N GLY A 126 -5.00 1.88 -26.17
CA GLY A 126 -6.14 1.33 -25.44
C GLY A 126 -5.80 0.60 -24.13
N THR A 127 -4.52 0.56 -23.72
CA THR A 127 -4.13 -0.01 -22.43
C THR A 127 -4.17 1.01 -21.30
N ARG A 128 -4.50 0.55 -20.09
CA ARG A 128 -4.41 1.34 -18.86
C ARG A 128 -3.19 0.87 -18.07
N THR A 129 -2.47 1.84 -17.51
CA THR A 129 -1.32 1.59 -16.64
C THR A 129 -1.70 1.93 -15.20
N TYR A 130 -1.33 1.05 -14.27
CA TYR A 130 -1.55 1.20 -12.84
C TYR A 130 -0.22 1.07 -12.10
N LEU A 131 -0.08 1.81 -11.00
CA LEU A 131 0.92 1.50 -9.98
C LEU A 131 0.23 0.66 -8.93
N ASP A 132 0.73 -0.55 -8.71
CA ASP A 132 0.21 -1.51 -7.75
C ASP A 132 1.26 -1.71 -6.65
N PHE A 133 0.92 -1.31 -5.42
CA PHE A 133 1.84 -1.45 -4.29
C PHE A 133 1.17 -1.44 -2.90
N SER A 134 1.92 -1.96 -1.93
CA SER A 134 1.67 -1.87 -0.49
C SER A 134 3.02 -1.74 0.25
N GLY A 135 3.03 -1.68 1.58
CA GLY A 135 4.28 -1.73 2.37
C GLY A 135 4.97 -0.38 2.59
N VAL A 136 4.33 0.75 2.28
CA VAL A 136 4.86 2.09 2.57
C VAL A 136 4.72 2.39 4.06
N ILE A 137 5.82 2.83 4.69
CA ILE A 137 5.82 3.21 6.11
C ILE A 137 6.23 4.68 6.25
N SER A 138 5.45 5.55 6.90
CA SER A 138 4.06 5.35 7.34
C SER A 138 3.03 5.75 6.28
N LYS A 139 3.43 6.59 5.31
CA LYS A 139 2.61 7.20 4.26
C LYS A 139 3.49 7.84 3.20
N ALA A 140 2.96 8.15 2.02
CA ALA A 140 3.72 8.81 0.94
C ALA A 140 2.86 9.70 0.04
N ASP A 141 3.48 10.74 -0.51
CA ASP A 141 3.00 11.39 -1.73
C ASP A 141 3.61 10.68 -2.94
N VAL A 142 2.80 10.39 -3.97
CA VAL A 142 3.22 9.63 -5.15
C VAL A 142 3.14 10.53 -6.38
N PHE A 143 4.26 10.61 -7.09
CA PHE A 143 4.41 11.44 -8.30
C PHE A 143 4.83 10.58 -9.49
N VAL A 144 4.27 10.87 -10.66
CA VAL A 144 4.63 10.24 -11.94
C VAL A 144 4.76 11.33 -13.00
N ASN A 145 5.91 11.40 -13.68
CA ASN A 145 6.18 12.34 -14.77
C ASN A 145 5.78 13.79 -14.47
N GLY A 146 6.06 14.25 -13.25
CA GLY A 146 5.78 15.60 -12.78
C GLY A 146 4.40 15.83 -12.16
N THR A 147 3.51 14.84 -12.19
CA THR A 147 2.15 14.97 -11.66
C THR A 147 2.00 14.18 -10.36
N GLN A 148 1.43 14.81 -9.32
CA GLN A 148 1.03 14.10 -8.11
C GLN A 148 -0.22 13.26 -8.39
N VAL A 149 -0.10 11.93 -8.32
CA VAL A 149 -1.20 11.00 -8.60
C VAL A 149 -1.92 10.52 -7.34
N ALA A 150 -1.24 10.60 -6.19
CA ALA A 150 -1.82 10.35 -4.87
C ALA A 150 -1.05 11.13 -3.80
N ASN A 151 -1.70 11.41 -2.68
CA ASN A 151 -1.07 12.08 -1.53
C ASN A 151 -1.02 11.21 -0.27
N ALA A 152 -0.30 11.70 0.74
CA ALA A 152 -0.05 10.98 1.99
C ALA A 152 -1.30 10.78 2.89
N THR A 153 -2.47 11.31 2.51
CA THR A 153 -3.75 10.95 3.15
C THR A 153 -4.41 9.74 2.49
N GLN A 154 -4.10 9.49 1.22
CA GLN A 154 -4.62 8.37 0.44
C GLN A 154 -3.68 7.15 0.56
N VAL A 155 -2.37 7.36 0.51
CA VAL A 155 -1.34 6.34 0.66
C VAL A 155 -0.81 6.38 2.08
N ALA A 156 -1.50 5.71 3.00
CA ALA A 156 -1.18 5.72 4.42
C ALA A 156 -1.49 4.37 5.09
N GLY A 157 -0.50 3.85 5.82
CA GLY A 157 -0.55 2.55 6.49
C GLY A 157 0.28 1.50 5.75
N ALA A 158 1.01 0.69 6.50
CA ALA A 158 1.91 -0.31 5.93
C ALA A 158 1.18 -1.42 5.15
N TYR A 159 -0.09 -1.68 5.47
CA TYR A 159 -0.86 -2.80 4.94
C TYR A 159 -1.99 -2.39 3.99
N THR A 160 -2.12 -1.10 3.68
CA THR A 160 -3.04 -0.67 2.62
C THR A 160 -2.45 -1.02 1.26
N HIS A 161 -3.33 -1.45 0.36
CA HIS A 161 -3.00 -1.76 -1.01
C HIS A 161 -3.53 -0.66 -1.92
N HIS A 162 -2.72 -0.22 -2.86
CA HIS A 162 -3.01 0.86 -3.80
C HIS A 162 -2.90 0.38 -5.23
#